data_AF-A0A853EXE1-F1
#
_entry.id   AF-A0A853EXE1-F1
#
_cell.length_a   1.000
_cell.length_b   1.000
_cell.length_c   1.000
_cell.angle_alpha   90.00
_cell.angle_beta   90.00
_cell.angle_gamma   90.00
#
_symmetry.space_group_name_H-M   'P 1'
#
loop_
_entity.id
_entity.type
_entity.pdbx_description
1 polymer ?
#
loop_
_entity_poly.entity_id
_entity_poly.type
_entity_poly.pdbx_seq_one_letter_code
_entity_poly.pdbx_strand_id
1 'polypeptide(L)'
;MSNFAHGDLMDDRALLDGLESAADDLRPLADSLTESSANSWWWDSVGEIQLVAAGCSGFGVVDERSLSAWPARWWSAPTGPQIVHTSRPSSLGVPVGLVLSEDHWVPVEPPRWSSFVPQDDRVYEVRCAEDWQQLVARYPTPRTGASASEWDRFAGGEHTWLDVDWRALSDDLPGVHVSVAAHLSSAYRPLPLRGGRFTMLAGWNPDVTVWLHESPSSIPSEVYEA
;
A
#
# COMPACT_ATOMS: atom_id res chain seq x y z
N MET A 1 42.98 0.88 24.58
CA MET A 1 42.58 -0.10 23.54
C MET A 1 41.07 -0.26 23.59
N SER A 2 40.36 0.43 22.70
CA SER A 2 39.08 -0.03 22.17
C SER A 2 38.95 0.62 20.80
N ASN A 3 39.27 -0.16 19.78
CA ASN A 3 39.14 0.20 18.37
C ASN A 3 37.64 0.21 18.03
N PHE A 4 37.03 1.39 18.00
CA PHE A 4 36.00 1.65 16.99
C PHE A 4 36.73 2.25 15.80
N ALA A 5 37.44 1.37 15.09
CA ALA A 5 37.95 1.68 13.77
C ALA A 5 36.77 2.11 12.91
N HIS A 6 36.95 3.21 12.19
CA HIS A 6 36.13 3.57 11.05
C HIS A 6 35.94 2.31 10.20
N GLY A 7 34.73 1.75 10.24
CA GLY A 7 34.29 0.89 9.16
C GLY A 7 34.24 1.81 7.95
N ASP A 8 35.15 1.57 7.00
CA ASP A 8 35.08 2.14 5.67
C ASP A 8 33.62 2.06 5.22
N LEU A 9 33.00 3.23 5.09
CA LEU A 9 31.99 3.45 4.07
C LEU A 9 32.65 2.90 2.80
N MET A 10 32.25 1.71 2.35
CA MET A 10 32.38 1.38 0.94
C MET A 10 31.99 2.65 0.21
N ASP A 11 32.93 3.26 -0.54
CA ASP A 11 32.75 4.54 -1.21
C ASP A 11 31.29 4.64 -1.64
N ASP A 12 30.49 5.52 -1.01
CA ASP A 12 29.03 5.52 -1.19
C ASP A 12 28.70 5.59 -2.70
N ARG A 13 29.61 6.21 -3.46
CA ARG A 13 29.62 6.22 -4.91
C ARG A 13 29.77 4.83 -5.55
N ALA A 14 30.71 3.99 -5.13
CA ALA A 14 30.85 2.62 -5.65
C ALA A 14 29.64 1.74 -5.33
N LEU A 15 29.01 1.93 -4.16
CA LEU A 15 27.75 1.26 -3.83
C LEU A 15 26.60 1.77 -4.72
N LEU A 16 26.47 3.09 -4.89
CA LEU A 16 25.47 3.71 -5.76
C LEU A 16 25.67 3.33 -7.22
N ASP A 17 26.89 3.39 -7.75
CA ASP A 17 27.26 2.96 -9.10
C ASP A 17 26.93 1.46 -9.29
N GLY A 18 27.13 0.63 -8.26
CA GLY A 18 26.74 -0.78 -8.25
C GLY A 18 25.23 -1.00 -8.28
N LEU A 19 24.45 -0.19 -7.54
CA LEU A 19 22.99 -0.20 -7.56
C LEU A 19 22.43 0.31 -8.90
N GLU A 20 23.03 1.33 -9.48
CA GLU A 20 22.68 1.84 -10.82
C GLU A 20 22.95 0.77 -11.89
N SER A 21 24.11 0.12 -11.84
CA SER A 21 24.42 -1.01 -12.73
C SER A 21 23.42 -2.16 -12.58
N ALA A 22 23.03 -2.50 -11.34
CA ALA A 22 22.03 -3.53 -11.10
C ALA A 22 20.65 -3.14 -11.66
N ALA A 23 20.29 -1.85 -11.63
CA ALA A 23 19.06 -1.36 -12.25
C ALA A 23 19.08 -1.51 -13.78
N ASP A 24 20.24 -1.29 -14.42
CA ASP A 24 20.42 -1.52 -15.86
C ASP A 24 20.34 -3.01 -16.21
N ASP A 25 20.89 -3.89 -15.37
CA ASP A 25 20.79 -5.34 -15.55
C ASP A 25 19.34 -5.85 -15.40
N LEU A 26 18.52 -5.17 -14.58
CA LEU A 26 17.11 -5.49 -14.39
C LEU A 26 16.18 -4.82 -15.43
N ARG A 27 16.68 -3.85 -16.21
CA ARG A 27 15.89 -3.13 -17.23
C ARG A 27 15.19 -4.08 -18.20
N PRO A 28 15.86 -5.09 -18.80
CA PRO A 28 15.21 -5.97 -19.77
C PRO A 28 14.10 -6.82 -19.14
N LEU A 29 14.23 -7.18 -17.85
CA LEU A 29 13.19 -7.89 -17.12
C LEU A 29 11.99 -6.97 -16.88
N ALA A 30 12.23 -5.72 -16.46
CA ALA A 30 11.17 -4.73 -16.29
C ALA A 30 10.43 -4.46 -17.61
N ASP A 31 11.16 -4.25 -18.71
CA ASP A 31 10.57 -4.04 -20.04
C ASP A 31 9.71 -5.25 -20.45
N SER A 32 10.23 -6.47 -20.29
CA SER A 32 9.48 -7.72 -20.56
C SER A 32 8.19 -7.83 -19.75
N LEU A 33 8.23 -7.47 -18.46
CA LEU A 33 7.04 -7.49 -17.59
C LEU A 33 6.02 -6.42 -17.99
N THR A 34 6.47 -5.23 -18.36
CA THR A 34 5.60 -4.08 -18.68
C THR A 34 5.02 -4.13 -20.09
N GLU A 35 5.74 -4.70 -21.06
CA GLU A 35 5.30 -4.86 -22.45
C GLU A 35 4.43 -6.11 -22.66
N SER A 36 4.50 -7.09 -21.75
CA SER A 36 3.70 -8.31 -21.84
C SER A 36 2.20 -8.03 -21.70
N SER A 37 1.43 -8.41 -22.72
CA SER A 37 -0.04 -8.30 -22.67
C SER A 37 -0.67 -9.12 -21.53
N ALA A 38 0.02 -10.16 -21.04
CA ALA A 38 -0.43 -10.96 -19.89
C ALA A 38 -0.46 -10.16 -18.58
N ASN A 39 0.28 -9.06 -18.51
CA ASN A 39 0.38 -8.18 -17.35
C ASN A 39 -0.39 -6.87 -17.53
N SER A 40 -1.09 -6.68 -18.66
CA SER A 40 -1.86 -5.46 -18.94
C SER A 40 -2.82 -5.10 -17.80
N TRP A 41 -3.42 -6.10 -17.16
CA TRP A 41 -4.35 -5.93 -16.04
C TRP A 41 -3.73 -5.28 -14.81
N TRP A 42 -2.40 -5.30 -14.66
CA TRP A 42 -1.74 -4.65 -13.54
C TRP A 42 -2.06 -3.16 -13.47
N TRP A 43 -2.31 -2.52 -14.61
CA TRP A 43 -2.49 -1.07 -14.75
C TRP A 43 -3.97 -0.65 -14.69
N ASP A 44 -4.87 -1.62 -14.67
CA ASP A 44 -6.30 -1.39 -14.70
C ASP A 44 -6.82 -0.77 -13.40
N SER A 45 -7.98 -0.13 -13.54
CA SER A 45 -8.83 0.29 -12.43
C SER A 45 -9.36 -0.90 -11.62
N VAL A 46 -9.90 -0.61 -10.44
CA VAL A 46 -10.45 -1.58 -9.47
C VAL A 46 -11.49 -2.57 -10.04
N GLY A 47 -12.10 -2.28 -11.19
CA GLY A 47 -13.06 -3.18 -11.86
C GLY A 47 -14.37 -3.36 -11.10
N GLU A 48 -15.35 -4.01 -11.74
CA GLU A 48 -16.69 -4.20 -11.16
C GLU A 48 -16.74 -5.32 -10.10
N ILE A 49 -15.88 -6.34 -10.24
CA ILE A 49 -15.87 -7.49 -9.34
C ILE A 49 -14.79 -7.29 -8.28
N GLN A 50 -15.22 -7.18 -7.04
CA GLN A 50 -14.35 -7.06 -5.89
C GLN A 50 -14.58 -8.20 -4.91
N LEU A 51 -13.50 -8.71 -4.35
CA LEU A 51 -13.51 -9.79 -3.39
C LEU A 51 -12.87 -9.35 -2.08
N VAL A 52 -13.51 -9.74 -0.97
CA VAL A 52 -12.97 -9.57 0.38
C VAL A 52 -12.46 -10.91 0.87
N ALA A 53 -11.20 -10.98 1.26
CA ALA A 53 -10.64 -12.15 1.91
C ALA A 53 -11.10 -12.23 3.38
N ALA A 54 -11.57 -13.40 3.80
CA ALA A 54 -11.95 -13.66 5.17
C ALA A 54 -10.74 -13.61 6.09
N GLY A 55 -10.88 -13.00 7.27
CA GLY A 55 -9.75 -12.72 8.16
C GLY A 55 -8.89 -11.52 7.73
N CYS A 56 -9.12 -10.95 6.53
CA CYS A 56 -8.53 -9.68 6.10
C CYS A 56 -9.42 -8.47 6.40
N SER A 57 -10.51 -8.64 7.17
CA SER A 57 -11.09 -7.52 7.91
C SER A 57 -9.98 -6.98 8.80
N GLY A 58 -9.49 -5.77 8.51
CA GLY A 58 -8.31 -5.21 9.15
C GLY A 58 -8.34 -5.40 10.66
N PHE A 59 -7.18 -5.73 11.24
CA PHE A 59 -6.86 -5.64 12.67
C PHE A 59 -8.06 -5.79 13.61
N GLY A 60 -8.25 -6.98 14.20
CA GLY A 60 -9.35 -7.26 15.12
C GLY A 60 -9.66 -6.10 16.07
N VAL A 61 -10.93 -5.68 16.10
CA VAL A 61 -11.55 -4.71 17.03
C VAL A 61 -10.56 -3.71 17.64
N VAL A 62 -10.15 -2.70 16.86
CA VAL A 62 -9.56 -1.48 17.41
C VAL A 62 -10.69 -0.49 17.67
N ASP A 63 -10.81 -0.02 18.91
CA ASP A 63 -11.80 0.94 19.44
C ASP A 63 -12.18 2.07 18.45
N GLU A 64 -13.48 2.39 18.35
CA GLU A 64 -14.10 3.42 17.48
C GLU A 64 -13.44 4.81 17.60
N ARG A 65 -12.68 5.05 18.66
CA ARG A 65 -11.98 6.31 18.91
C ARG A 65 -10.61 6.42 18.24
N SER A 66 -10.15 5.38 17.55
CA SER A 66 -8.75 5.26 17.13
C SER A 66 -8.60 4.81 15.69
N LEU A 67 -8.91 5.71 14.75
CA LEU A 67 -8.21 5.72 13.45
C LEU A 67 -6.70 6.04 13.61
N SER A 68 -6.23 6.25 14.84
CA SER A 68 -4.86 6.70 15.17
C SER A 68 -4.14 5.86 16.25
N ALA A 69 -4.68 4.76 16.78
CA ALA A 69 -4.02 3.99 17.85
C ALA A 69 -3.61 2.59 17.41
N TRP A 70 -2.38 2.52 16.87
CA TRP A 70 -1.45 1.38 16.75
C TRP A 70 -1.97 0.02 16.26
N PRO A 71 -1.33 -0.56 15.22
CA PRO A 71 0.08 -0.40 14.86
C PRO A 71 0.36 0.47 13.61
N ALA A 72 -0.32 1.60 13.41
CA ALA A 72 -0.14 2.52 12.26
C ALA A 72 1.21 3.31 12.20
N ARG A 73 2.29 2.82 12.81
CA ARG A 73 3.59 3.54 12.80
C ARG A 73 4.32 3.40 11.47
N TRP A 74 4.15 2.26 10.80
CA TRP A 74 4.70 1.97 9.49
C TRP A 74 3.72 2.24 8.34
N TRP A 75 2.50 1.71 8.43
CA TRP A 75 1.48 1.76 7.37
C TRP A 75 0.99 3.18 7.06
N SER A 76 0.78 3.44 5.77
CA SER A 76 0.01 4.56 5.22
C SER A 76 -1.46 4.18 5.05
N ALA A 77 -1.77 2.94 4.70
CA ALA A 77 -3.15 2.47 4.58
C ALA A 77 -3.87 2.58 5.94
N PRO A 78 -5.09 3.14 5.98
CA PRO A 78 -5.85 3.22 7.22
C PRO A 78 -6.29 1.82 7.63
N THR A 79 -6.35 1.59 8.94
CA THR A 79 -6.75 0.31 9.51
C THR A 79 -7.78 0.56 10.61
N GLY A 80 -8.76 -0.34 10.74
CA GLY A 80 -9.80 -0.20 11.74
C GLY A 80 -11.01 -1.10 11.48
N PRO A 81 -11.94 -1.19 12.45
CA PRO A 81 -13.09 -2.09 12.37
C PRO A 81 -14.15 -1.67 11.34
N GLN A 82 -14.04 -0.48 10.75
CA GLN A 82 -14.92 0.02 9.69
C GLN A 82 -14.18 0.19 8.36
N ILE A 83 -13.01 -0.43 8.24
CA ILE A 83 -12.21 -0.38 7.02
C ILE A 83 -12.29 -1.74 6.34
N VAL A 84 -12.79 -1.75 5.11
CA VAL A 84 -12.90 -2.96 4.29
C VAL A 84 -11.82 -2.93 3.21
N HIS A 85 -11.08 -4.03 3.08
CA HIS A 85 -10.07 -4.20 2.05
C HIS A 85 -10.58 -5.21 1.02
N THR A 86 -10.60 -4.80 -0.24
CA THR A 86 -11.00 -5.65 -1.37
C THR A 86 -9.89 -5.71 -2.40
N SER A 87 -9.93 -6.71 -3.28
CA SER A 87 -9.11 -6.76 -4.49
C SER A 87 -9.89 -7.42 -5.62
N ARG A 88 -9.40 -7.33 -6.85
CA ARG A 88 -10.00 -8.03 -7.99
C ARG A 88 -9.77 -9.55 -7.88
N PRO A 89 -10.55 -10.37 -8.59
CA PRO A 89 -10.18 -11.77 -8.80
C PRO A 89 -8.91 -11.87 -9.66
N SER A 90 -8.01 -12.76 -9.26
CA SER A 90 -6.94 -13.26 -10.11
C SER A 90 -7.49 -14.15 -11.23
N SER A 91 -6.62 -14.59 -12.14
CA SER A 91 -6.97 -15.57 -13.19
C SER A 91 -7.50 -16.91 -12.65
N LEU A 92 -7.27 -17.20 -11.36
CA LEU A 92 -7.78 -18.40 -10.68
C LEU A 92 -9.10 -18.14 -9.92
N GLY A 93 -9.65 -16.92 -9.98
CA GLY A 93 -10.88 -16.54 -9.25
C GLY A 93 -10.66 -16.27 -7.75
N VAL A 94 -9.41 -16.32 -7.28
CA VAL A 94 -9.00 -15.99 -5.90
C VAL A 94 -8.67 -14.50 -5.82
N PRO A 95 -9.00 -13.77 -4.73
CA PRO A 95 -8.62 -12.37 -4.57
C PRO A 95 -7.12 -12.13 -4.81
N VAL A 96 -6.77 -11.13 -5.62
CA VAL A 96 -5.37 -10.76 -5.86
C VAL A 96 -4.66 -10.42 -4.55
N GLY A 97 -5.35 -9.76 -3.61
CA GLY A 97 -4.81 -9.43 -2.29
C GLY A 97 -4.45 -10.64 -1.42
N LEU A 98 -4.92 -11.86 -1.76
CA LEU A 98 -4.43 -13.11 -1.15
C LEU A 98 -3.22 -13.68 -1.88
N VAL A 99 -3.18 -13.56 -3.21
CA VAL A 99 -2.11 -14.13 -4.05
C VAL A 99 -0.83 -13.29 -3.97
N LEU A 100 -0.98 -11.96 -3.92
CA LEU A 100 0.12 -10.99 -3.91
C LEU A 100 0.25 -10.30 -2.54
N SER A 101 -0.15 -10.97 -1.45
CA SER A 101 -0.11 -10.40 -0.11
C SER A 101 1.32 -10.09 0.33
N GLU A 102 1.55 -8.87 0.79
CA GLU A 102 2.84 -8.42 1.33
C GLU A 102 2.72 -8.10 2.83
N ASP A 103 1.77 -7.24 3.19
CA ASP A 103 1.67 -6.64 4.53
C ASP A 103 0.44 -7.12 5.34
N HIS A 104 -0.15 -8.26 4.97
CA HIS A 104 -1.33 -8.84 5.65
C HIS A 104 -1.06 -10.17 6.37
N TRP A 105 -1.86 -10.40 7.42
CA TRP A 105 -1.92 -11.61 8.25
C TRP A 105 -2.87 -12.64 7.61
N VAL A 106 -2.40 -13.85 7.31
CA VAL A 106 -3.23 -14.98 6.86
C VAL A 106 -3.32 -16.01 8.01
N PRO A 107 -4.43 -16.07 8.78
CA PRO A 107 -4.61 -17.14 9.76
C PRO A 107 -5.72 -18.13 9.42
N VAL A 108 -6.47 -17.96 8.33
CA VAL A 108 -7.59 -18.85 8.02
C VAL A 108 -7.17 -19.86 6.96
N GLU A 109 -6.94 -21.09 7.41
CA GLU A 109 -6.74 -22.26 6.55
C GLU A 109 -8.01 -23.12 6.56
N PRO A 110 -8.62 -23.40 5.39
CA PRO A 110 -8.25 -22.91 4.05
C PRO A 110 -8.61 -21.43 3.85
N PRO A 111 -7.96 -20.73 2.88
CA PRO A 111 -8.30 -19.36 2.51
C PRO A 111 -9.77 -19.26 2.09
N ARG A 112 -10.41 -18.20 2.56
CA ARG A 112 -11.84 -17.94 2.38
C ARG A 112 -12.04 -16.54 1.82
N TRP A 113 -13.04 -16.34 0.95
CA TRP A 113 -13.39 -14.99 0.46
C TRP A 113 -14.85 -14.87 0.07
N SER A 114 -15.33 -13.64 -0.03
CA SER A 114 -16.70 -13.31 -0.43
C SER A 114 -16.68 -12.26 -1.54
N SER A 115 -17.71 -12.26 -2.39
CA SER A 115 -17.95 -11.13 -3.28
C SER A 115 -18.32 -9.89 -2.47
N PHE A 116 -17.97 -8.72 -2.98
CA PHE A 116 -18.23 -7.45 -2.32
C PHE A 116 -18.76 -6.44 -3.33
N VAL A 117 -19.77 -5.69 -2.90
CA VAL A 117 -20.37 -4.61 -3.67
C VAL A 117 -20.41 -3.39 -2.76
N PRO A 118 -19.63 -2.33 -3.05
CA PRO A 118 -19.67 -1.12 -2.25
C PRO A 118 -21.02 -0.42 -2.39
N GLN A 119 -21.44 0.31 -1.35
CA GLN A 119 -22.63 1.18 -1.40
C GLN A 119 -22.42 2.38 -2.33
N ASP A 120 -21.19 2.86 -2.41
CA ASP A 120 -20.73 3.94 -3.27
C ASP A 120 -19.42 3.51 -3.92
N ASP A 121 -19.43 3.35 -5.24
CA ASP A 121 -18.32 2.78 -6.03
C ASP A 121 -17.25 3.81 -6.42
N ARG A 122 -17.35 5.06 -5.93
CA ARG A 122 -16.37 6.10 -6.22
C ARG A 122 -15.02 5.80 -5.56
N VAL A 123 -14.01 5.58 -6.38
CA VAL A 123 -12.65 5.28 -5.90
C VAL A 123 -11.64 6.30 -6.44
N TYR A 124 -10.71 6.73 -5.59
CA TYR A 124 -9.49 7.36 -6.06
C TYR A 124 -8.51 6.30 -6.53
N GLU A 125 -8.12 6.39 -7.79
CA GLU A 125 -7.28 5.41 -8.45
C GLU A 125 -5.82 5.86 -8.44
N VAL A 126 -4.99 5.14 -7.68
CA VAL A 126 -3.54 5.30 -7.67
C VAL A 126 -2.95 4.34 -8.70
N ARG A 127 -2.49 4.86 -9.84
CA ARG A 127 -1.89 4.08 -10.93
C ARG A 127 -0.39 4.28 -11.06
N CYS A 128 0.15 5.34 -10.46
CA CYS A 128 1.58 5.59 -10.38
C CYS A 128 1.95 6.41 -9.14
N ALA A 129 3.24 6.68 -8.98
CA ALA A 129 3.78 7.47 -7.88
C ALA A 129 3.17 8.89 -7.83
N GLU A 130 2.95 9.50 -8.99
CA GLU A 130 2.38 10.84 -9.12
C GLU A 130 0.94 10.91 -8.60
N ASP A 131 0.15 9.85 -8.78
CA ASP A 131 -1.22 9.80 -8.25
C ASP A 131 -1.20 9.74 -6.71
N TRP A 132 -0.31 8.92 -6.13
CA TRP A 132 -0.13 8.88 -4.67
C TRP A 132 0.31 10.23 -4.11
N GLN A 133 1.29 10.87 -4.75
CA GLN A 133 1.76 12.20 -4.38
C GLN A 133 0.65 13.25 -4.46
N GLN A 134 -0.22 13.17 -5.48
CA GLN A 134 -1.38 14.06 -5.62
C GLN A 134 -2.41 13.84 -4.51
N LEU A 135 -2.67 12.58 -4.14
CA LEU A 135 -3.57 12.23 -3.03
C LEU A 135 -3.09 12.85 -1.72
N VAL A 136 -1.81 12.63 -1.38
CA VAL A 136 -1.17 13.18 -0.17
C VAL A 136 -1.14 14.71 -0.21
N ALA A 137 -0.89 15.31 -1.38
CA ALA A 137 -0.91 16.76 -1.53
C ALA A 137 -2.32 17.36 -1.36
N ARG A 138 -3.37 16.62 -1.71
CA ARG A 138 -4.77 17.03 -1.58
C ARG A 138 -5.28 16.92 -0.14
N TYR A 139 -4.91 15.85 0.57
CA TYR A 139 -5.29 15.62 1.96
C TYR A 139 -4.04 15.45 2.84
N PRO A 140 -3.24 16.49 3.07
CA PRO A 140 -1.96 16.33 3.77
C PRO A 140 -2.14 16.26 5.29
N THR A 141 -1.55 15.26 5.92
CA THR A 141 -1.30 15.24 7.37
C THR A 141 0.19 15.04 7.67
N PRO A 142 0.81 15.79 8.59
CA PRO A 142 2.19 15.56 8.98
C PRO A 142 2.37 14.20 9.68
N ARG A 143 3.35 13.40 9.27
CA ARG A 143 3.83 12.27 10.09
C ARG A 143 4.90 12.80 11.03
N THR A 144 4.80 12.48 12.32
CA THR A 144 5.69 13.01 13.36
C THR A 144 6.03 11.96 14.40
N GLY A 145 7.10 12.21 15.17
CA GLY A 145 7.53 11.31 16.23
C GLY A 145 7.94 9.94 15.68
N ALA A 146 7.51 8.87 16.36
CA ALA A 146 8.00 7.53 16.07
C ALA A 146 7.65 7.00 14.67
N SER A 147 6.51 7.40 14.08
CA SER A 147 6.14 6.96 12.74
C SER A 147 7.01 7.61 11.65
N ALA A 148 7.39 8.87 11.84
CA ALA A 148 8.37 9.54 10.98
C ALA A 148 9.75 8.89 11.14
N SER A 149 10.19 8.60 12.38
CA SER A 149 11.49 7.98 12.63
C SER A 149 11.63 6.57 12.03
N GLU A 150 10.53 5.81 11.95
CA GLU A 150 10.53 4.50 11.28
C GLU A 150 10.74 4.65 9.76
N TRP A 151 10.09 5.64 9.14
CA TRP A 151 10.30 5.95 7.73
C TRP A 151 11.68 6.53 7.46
N ASP A 152 12.22 7.38 8.34
CA ASP A 152 13.60 7.90 8.22
C ASP A 152 14.62 6.76 8.25
N ARG A 153 14.46 5.81 9.20
CA ARG A 153 15.33 4.64 9.32
C ARG A 153 15.28 3.78 8.07
N PHE A 154 14.09 3.60 7.48
CA PHE A 154 13.91 2.80 6.27
C PHE A 154 14.46 3.53 5.03
N ALA A 155 14.19 4.83 4.90
CA ALA A 155 14.61 5.67 3.79
C ALA A 155 16.13 5.96 3.78
N GLY A 156 16.81 5.77 4.90
CA GLY A 156 18.23 6.06 5.03
C GLY A 156 18.54 7.55 5.16
N GLY A 157 17.66 8.33 5.80
CA GLY A 157 17.85 9.77 5.98
C GLY A 157 16.71 10.44 6.75
N GLU A 158 16.94 11.66 7.21
CA GLU A 158 15.89 12.47 7.84
C GLU A 158 15.07 13.21 6.78
N HIS A 159 13.75 13.04 6.82
CA HIS A 159 12.84 13.71 5.88
C HIS A 159 11.66 14.37 6.60
N THR A 160 11.09 15.41 5.97
CA THR A 160 9.80 15.96 6.40
C THR A 160 8.67 15.18 5.74
N TRP A 161 8.08 14.25 6.48
CA TRP A 161 7.07 13.34 5.97
C TRP A 161 5.64 13.90 6.03
N LEU A 162 4.92 13.72 4.92
CA LEU A 162 3.48 13.87 4.83
C LEU A 162 2.83 12.53 4.48
N ASP A 163 1.61 12.35 4.95
CA ASP A 163 0.72 11.25 4.59
C ASP A 163 -0.68 11.77 4.31
N VAL A 164 -1.59 10.85 4.03
CA VAL A 164 -3.00 11.13 3.78
C VAL A 164 -3.75 11.37 5.10
N ASP A 165 -4.43 12.50 5.21
CA ASP A 165 -5.48 12.73 6.19
C ASP A 165 -6.72 11.92 5.78
N TRP A 166 -6.77 10.67 6.24
CA TRP A 166 -7.87 9.75 5.95
C TRP A 166 -9.23 10.24 6.42
N ARG A 167 -9.25 11.04 7.49
CA ARG A 167 -10.50 11.64 7.97
C ARG A 167 -11.00 12.67 6.97
N ALA A 168 -10.14 13.59 6.53
CA ALA A 168 -10.50 14.58 5.51
C ALA A 168 -10.83 13.93 4.16
N LEU A 169 -10.11 12.89 3.75
CA LEU A 169 -10.40 12.15 2.52
C LEU A 169 -11.78 11.48 2.59
N SER A 170 -12.13 10.89 3.74
CA SER A 170 -13.41 10.20 3.90
C SER A 170 -14.62 11.11 3.66
N ASP A 171 -14.51 12.43 3.90
CA ASP A 171 -15.62 13.36 3.62
C ASP A 171 -15.91 13.49 2.10
N ASP A 172 -14.92 13.20 1.24
CA ASP A 172 -15.00 13.38 -0.22
C ASP A 172 -15.19 12.05 -0.98
N LEU A 173 -14.52 10.98 -0.54
CA LEU A 173 -14.38 9.73 -1.29
C LEU A 173 -14.51 8.50 -0.37
N PRO A 174 -15.28 7.46 -0.78
CA PRO A 174 -15.46 6.26 0.01
C PRO A 174 -14.31 5.25 -0.14
N GLY A 175 -13.47 5.35 -1.19
CA GLY A 175 -12.40 4.38 -1.39
C GLY A 175 -11.17 4.91 -2.12
N VAL A 176 -10.05 4.21 -1.93
CA VAL A 176 -8.79 4.41 -2.64
C VAL A 176 -8.30 3.05 -3.12
N HIS A 177 -7.95 2.92 -4.39
CA HIS A 177 -7.39 1.70 -5.00
C HIS A 177 -5.96 1.95 -5.44
N VAL A 178 -5.09 0.97 -5.20
CA VAL A 178 -3.71 0.97 -5.67
C VAL A 178 -3.54 -0.18 -6.63
N SER A 179 -3.29 0.14 -7.90
CA SER A 179 -3.03 -0.87 -8.92
C SER A 179 -1.73 -1.63 -8.63
N VAL A 180 -1.55 -2.80 -9.25
CA VAL A 180 -0.29 -3.55 -9.15
C VAL A 180 0.89 -2.71 -9.69
N ALA A 181 0.66 -1.88 -10.72
CA ALA A 181 1.65 -0.89 -11.20
C ALA A 181 2.10 0.06 -10.11
N ALA A 182 1.12 0.71 -9.49
CA ALA A 182 1.38 1.76 -8.53
C ALA A 182 2.17 1.20 -7.36
N HIS A 183 1.78 0.02 -6.89
CA HIS A 183 2.50 -0.69 -5.85
C HIS A 183 3.97 -0.94 -6.24
N LEU A 184 4.21 -1.71 -7.30
CA LEU A 184 5.56 -2.08 -7.73
C LEU A 184 6.46 -0.87 -8.04
N SER A 185 5.85 0.20 -8.56
CA SER A 185 6.58 1.40 -8.94
C SER A 185 6.75 2.40 -7.80
N SER A 186 6.01 2.32 -6.68
CA SER A 186 5.93 3.44 -5.72
C SER A 186 6.06 3.02 -4.25
N ALA A 187 5.81 1.76 -3.93
CA ALA A 187 5.81 1.29 -2.55
C ALA A 187 7.23 1.35 -1.94
N TYR A 188 7.29 1.63 -0.64
CA TYR A 188 8.51 1.55 0.17
C TYR A 188 9.70 2.33 -0.40
N ARG A 189 9.45 3.52 -0.93
CA ARG A 189 10.52 4.47 -1.23
C ARG A 189 10.08 5.90 -0.93
N PRO A 190 11.02 6.79 -0.58
CA PRO A 190 10.71 8.21 -0.44
C PRO A 190 10.21 8.77 -1.77
N LEU A 191 8.99 9.30 -1.77
CA LEU A 191 8.38 9.98 -2.91
C LEU A 191 8.41 11.49 -2.64
N PRO A 192 9.09 12.29 -3.49
CA PRO A 192 9.23 13.72 -3.25
C PRO A 192 7.91 14.46 -3.45
N LEU A 193 7.65 15.43 -2.57
CA LEU A 193 6.56 16.39 -2.66
C LEU A 193 7.13 17.81 -2.76
N ARG A 194 6.26 18.77 -3.12
CA ARG A 194 6.65 20.19 -3.19
C ARG A 194 7.17 20.71 -1.85
N GLY A 195 8.22 21.52 -1.90
CA GLY A 195 8.78 22.20 -0.73
C GLY A 195 9.70 21.33 0.13
N GLY A 196 10.39 20.35 -0.47
CA GLY A 196 11.35 19.50 0.24
C GLY A 196 10.73 18.48 1.20
N ARG A 197 9.43 18.22 1.05
CA ARG A 197 8.68 17.22 1.82
C ARG A 197 8.65 15.90 1.07
N PHE A 198 8.36 14.83 1.77
CA PHE A 198 8.30 13.49 1.20
C PHE A 198 7.04 12.75 1.68
N THR A 199 6.65 11.72 0.94
CA THR A 199 5.67 10.73 1.38
C THR A 199 6.19 9.33 1.03
N MET A 200 5.52 8.30 1.52
CA MET A 200 5.80 6.91 1.18
C MET A 200 4.45 6.19 1.09
N LEU A 201 4.30 5.35 0.06
CA LEU A 201 3.25 4.33 0.04
C LEU A 201 3.78 3.14 0.83
N ALA A 202 3.41 3.03 2.10
CA ALA A 202 3.81 1.93 2.97
C ALA A 202 2.58 1.14 3.42
N GLY A 203 2.67 -0.18 3.51
CA GLY A 203 1.58 -0.94 4.12
C GLY A 203 0.37 -1.16 3.22
N TRP A 204 0.56 -1.21 1.90
CA TRP A 204 -0.54 -1.38 0.95
C TRP A 204 -0.27 -2.60 0.09
N ASN A 205 -1.20 -3.55 0.01
CA ASN A 205 -1.04 -4.72 -0.86
C ASN A 205 -1.34 -4.37 -2.33
N PRO A 206 -0.66 -4.98 -3.32
CA PRO A 206 -0.98 -4.82 -4.73
C PRO A 206 -2.47 -5.09 -5.02
N ASP A 207 -3.08 -4.25 -5.86
CA ASP A 207 -4.49 -4.37 -6.29
C ASP A 207 -5.54 -4.15 -5.18
N VAL A 208 -5.12 -3.71 -4.00
CA VAL A 208 -6.07 -3.52 -2.89
C VAL A 208 -6.77 -2.18 -3.00
N THR A 209 -8.09 -2.23 -2.82
CA THR A 209 -8.93 -1.07 -2.53
C THR A 209 -9.23 -1.03 -1.05
N VAL A 210 -9.03 0.13 -0.44
CA VAL A 210 -9.41 0.40 0.94
C VAL A 210 -10.66 1.27 0.94
N TRP A 211 -11.72 0.76 1.55
CA TRP A 211 -13.01 1.41 1.70
C TRP A 211 -13.17 2.01 3.10
N LEU A 212 -13.52 3.29 3.17
CA LEU A 212 -13.56 4.09 4.40
C LEU A 212 -14.94 4.19 5.05
N HIS A 213 -16.01 3.91 4.29
CA HIS A 213 -17.41 4.01 4.76
C HIS A 213 -18.17 2.68 4.76
N GLU A 214 -17.44 1.58 4.63
CA GLU A 214 -18.05 0.26 4.50
C GLU A 214 -18.08 -0.45 5.85
N SER A 215 -19.21 -1.06 6.18
CA SER A 215 -19.31 -1.88 7.38
C SER A 215 -18.85 -3.29 7.06
N PRO A 216 -18.03 -3.97 7.89
CA PRO A 216 -17.78 -5.40 7.71
C PRO A 216 -19.06 -6.25 7.72
N SER A 217 -20.16 -5.73 8.30
CA SER A 217 -21.47 -6.38 8.24
C SER A 217 -22.12 -6.35 6.85
N SER A 218 -21.62 -5.54 5.90
CA SER A 218 -22.05 -5.55 4.50
C SER A 218 -21.40 -6.68 3.70
N ILE A 219 -20.36 -7.33 4.23
CA ILE A 219 -19.73 -8.49 3.59
C ILE A 219 -20.73 -9.66 3.62
N PRO A 220 -21.08 -10.24 2.45
CA PRO A 220 -21.99 -11.37 2.37
C PRO A 220 -21.52 -12.56 3.21
N SER A 221 -22.47 -13.31 3.76
CA SER A 221 -22.18 -14.57 4.45
C SER A 221 -21.81 -15.72 3.51
N GLU A 222 -22.02 -15.55 2.20
CA GLU A 222 -21.57 -16.51 1.19
C GLU A 222 -20.05 -16.44 1.09
N VAL A 223 -19.41 -17.58 1.29
CA VAL A 223 -17.95 -17.69 1.36
C VAL A 223 -17.51 -18.79 0.40
N TYR A 224 -16.53 -18.47 -0.44
CA TYR A 224 -15.79 -19.39 -1.29
C TYR A 224 -14.54 -19.88 -0.56
N GLU A 225 -14.09 -21.09 -0.89
CA GLU A 225 -12.89 -21.74 -0.34
C GLU A 225 -11.98 -22.21 -1.49
N ALA A 226 -10.67 -22.18 -1.26
CA ALA A 226 -9.67 -22.76 -2.16
C ALA A 226 -9.50 -24.27 -1.95
#